data_AF-A0A9X1ZCR1-F1
#
_entry.id   AF-A0A9X1ZCR1-F1
#
_cell.length_a   1.000
_cell.length_b   1.000
_cell.length_c   1.000
_cell.angle_alpha   90.00
_cell.angle_beta   90.00
_cell.angle_gamma   90.00
#
_symmetry.space_group_name_H-M   'P 1'
#
loop_
_entity.id
_entity.type
_entity.pdbx_description
1 polymer ?
#
loop_
_entity_poly.entity_id
_entity_poly.type
_entity_poly.pdbx_seq_one_letter_code
_entity_poly.pdbx_strand_id
1 'polypeptide(L)'
;MKNAVLVTFEQDDVKSVLVYQNEDGSVEGMEITQDLRPRAYEYKVDVVNLSYDYDDLSVYFVRDSETIETAEYTLTDLDFVEEQSTTLPEDFYEINIVYEADNGTQTLIYQSETLDISGGSNFTFVLTPDSTSTLGHRLTLLE
;
A
#
# COMPACT_ATOMS: atom_id res chain seq x y z
N MET A 1 7.87 21.40 17.92
CA MET A 1 8.64 20.37 18.67
C MET A 1 9.35 19.51 17.63
N LYS A 2 10.59 19.05 17.86
CA LYS A 2 11.25 18.11 16.93
C LYS A 2 10.65 16.73 17.19
N ASN A 3 9.84 16.22 16.27
CA ASN A 3 9.44 14.81 16.31
C ASN A 3 10.69 13.98 16.04
N ALA A 4 11.10 13.19 17.02
CA ALA A 4 12.18 12.22 16.86
C ALA A 4 11.52 10.86 16.68
N VAL A 5 11.66 10.26 15.51
CA VAL A 5 11.26 8.87 15.28
C VAL A 5 12.24 7.98 16.04
N LEU A 6 11.74 7.21 17.01
CA LEU A 6 12.53 6.20 17.68
C LEU A 6 12.44 4.93 16.84
N VAL A 7 13.57 4.53 16.25
CA VAL A 7 13.67 3.29 15.47
C VAL A 7 14.37 2.24 16.30
N THR A 8 13.79 1.06 16.40
CA THR A 8 14.42 -0.09 17.08
C THR A 8 14.75 -1.16 16.05
N PHE A 9 16.02 -1.53 15.93
CA PHE A 9 16.45 -2.61 15.04
C PHE A 9 16.74 -3.86 15.87
N GLU A 10 15.88 -4.86 15.76
CA GLU A 10 16.16 -6.20 16.27
C GLU A 10 17.04 -6.97 15.29
N GLN A 11 17.77 -7.96 15.79
CA GLN A 11 18.63 -8.80 14.94
C GLN A 11 17.76 -9.61 13.97
N ASP A 12 18.13 -9.60 12.69
CA ASP A 12 17.47 -10.27 11.56
C ASP A 12 16.21 -9.59 10.98
N ASP A 13 15.79 -8.44 11.53
CA ASP A 13 14.70 -7.63 10.93
C ASP A 13 15.22 -6.76 9.78
N VAL A 14 14.46 -6.71 8.69
CA VAL A 14 14.61 -5.69 7.65
C VAL A 14 13.59 -4.60 7.95
N LYS A 15 14.06 -3.38 8.19
CA LYS A 15 13.20 -2.23 8.53
C LYS A 15 13.46 -1.07 7.59
N SER A 16 12.39 -0.42 7.19
CA SER A 16 12.38 0.80 6.40
C SER A 16 11.79 1.94 7.22
N VAL A 17 12.33 3.14 7.03
CA VAL A 17 11.76 4.36 7.60
C VAL A 17 11.17 5.17 6.46
N LEU A 18 9.85 5.30 6.45
CA LEU A 18 9.14 6.16 5.51
C LEU A 18 9.11 7.57 6.09
N VAL A 19 9.53 8.55 5.30
CA VAL A 19 9.47 9.97 5.67
C VAL A 19 8.44 10.64 4.77
N TYR A 20 7.43 11.26 5.36
CA TYR A 20 6.29 11.81 4.64
C TYR A 20 5.87 13.17 5.22
N GLN A 21 5.03 13.86 4.47
CA GLN A 21 4.42 15.13 4.88
C GLN A 21 2.97 14.90 5.29
N ASN A 22 2.57 15.48 6.40
CA ASN A 22 1.16 15.59 6.80
C ASN A 22 0.46 16.68 5.99
N GLU A 23 -0.87 16.74 6.12
CA GLU A 23 -1.73 17.78 5.51
C GLU A 23 -1.24 19.21 5.83
N ASP A 24 -0.73 19.45 7.05
CA ASP A 24 -0.22 20.76 7.49
C ASP A 24 1.21 21.07 6.99
N GLY A 25 1.82 20.17 6.23
CA GLY A 25 3.19 20.26 5.71
C GLY A 25 4.28 19.91 6.74
N SER A 26 3.90 19.49 7.95
CA SER A 26 4.86 18.93 8.91
C SER A 26 5.42 17.60 8.40
N VAL A 27 6.67 17.31 8.77
CA VAL A 27 7.37 16.09 8.35
C VAL A 27 7.37 15.10 9.50
N GLU A 28 6.89 13.90 9.23
CA GLU A 28 6.87 12.77 10.16
C GLU A 28 7.52 11.55 9.53
N GLY A 29 7.67 10.49 10.33
CA GLY A 29 8.16 9.23 9.82
C GLY A 29 7.50 8.03 10.48
N MET A 30 7.35 6.98 9.68
CA MET A 30 6.76 5.70 10.06
C MET A 30 7.83 4.62 9.90
N GLU A 31 7.98 3.78 10.91
CA GLU A 31 8.81 2.58 10.83
C GLU A 31 7.97 1.45 10.25
N ILE A 32 8.51 0.72 9.27
CA ILE A 32 7.90 -0.47 8.69
C ILE A 32 8.88 -1.63 8.77
N THR A 33 8.36 -2.81 9.12
CA THR A 33 9.14 -4.04 9.19
C THR A 33 8.79 -4.94 8.01
N GLN A 34 9.76 -5.24 7.16
CA GLN A 34 9.60 -6.05 5.97
C GLN A 34 9.99 -7.51 6.27
N ASP A 35 9.12 -8.45 5.89
CA ASP A 35 9.45 -9.87 5.89
C ASP A 35 10.01 -10.28 4.52
N LEU A 36 11.34 -10.25 4.36
CA LEU A 36 11.98 -10.62 3.10
C LEU A 36 12.21 -12.13 2.91
N ARG A 37 11.55 -12.99 3.71
CA ARG A 37 11.71 -14.45 3.56
C ARG A 37 11.11 -14.92 2.23
N PRO A 38 11.86 -15.68 1.42
CA PRO A 38 11.33 -16.25 0.17
C PRO A 38 10.10 -17.11 0.42
N ARG A 39 9.12 -16.99 -0.48
CA ARG A 39 7.92 -17.83 -0.51
C ARG A 39 7.81 -18.55 -1.85
N ALA A 40 7.06 -19.64 -1.89
CA ALA A 40 7.01 -20.52 -3.07
C ALA A 40 5.65 -20.50 -3.81
N TYR A 41 4.58 -20.02 -3.16
CA TYR A 41 3.22 -20.14 -3.71
C TYR A 41 2.31 -18.98 -3.31
N GLU A 42 2.54 -18.39 -2.14
CA GLU A 42 1.74 -17.29 -1.60
C GLU A 42 2.67 -16.28 -0.95
N TYR A 43 2.38 -15.00 -1.16
CA TYR A 43 3.21 -13.89 -0.73
C TYR A 43 2.38 -12.96 0.15
N LYS A 44 2.95 -12.53 1.28
CA LYS A 44 2.37 -11.44 2.06
C LYS A 44 2.52 -10.16 1.24
N VAL A 45 1.46 -9.39 1.15
CA VAL A 45 1.46 -8.08 0.50
C VAL A 45 1.00 -7.06 1.51
N ASP A 46 1.89 -6.14 1.83
CA ASP A 46 1.65 -5.02 2.72
C ASP A 46 1.35 -3.78 1.87
N VAL A 47 0.35 -3.01 2.29
CA VAL A 47 -0.01 -1.72 1.65
C VAL A 47 -0.09 -0.66 2.73
N VAL A 48 0.62 0.44 2.49
CA VAL A 48 0.76 1.56 3.41
C VAL A 48 0.14 2.78 2.76
N ASN A 49 -0.78 3.45 3.45
CA ASN A 49 -1.35 4.70 2.97
C ASN A 49 -0.65 5.91 3.61
N LEU A 50 0.11 6.66 2.80
CA LEU A 50 0.69 7.96 3.18
C LEU A 50 0.07 9.10 2.37
N SER A 51 -1.13 8.89 1.81
CA SER A 51 -1.97 9.97 1.27
C SER A 51 -2.92 10.47 2.34
N TYR A 52 -2.73 11.72 2.77
CA TYR A 52 -3.61 12.37 3.74
C TYR A 52 -4.93 12.86 3.13
N ASP A 53 -5.10 12.77 1.80
CA ASP A 53 -6.27 13.28 1.10
C ASP A 53 -7.52 12.39 1.26
N TYR A 54 -7.32 11.13 1.67
CA TYR A 54 -8.37 10.13 1.76
C TYR A 54 -8.16 9.17 2.94
N ASP A 55 -9.22 9.01 3.74
CA ASP A 55 -9.39 7.95 4.73
C ASP A 55 -10.27 6.83 4.14
N ASP A 56 -10.37 5.69 4.83
CA ASP A 56 -11.22 4.55 4.44
C ASP A 56 -10.94 4.00 3.02
N LEU A 57 -9.67 3.95 2.60
CA LEU A 57 -9.32 3.45 1.27
C LEU A 57 -9.57 1.94 1.16
N SER A 58 -10.10 1.52 0.00
CA SER A 58 -10.18 0.12 -0.39
C SER A 58 -9.15 -0.20 -1.46
N VAL A 59 -8.38 -1.26 -1.24
CA VAL A 59 -7.37 -1.79 -2.18
C VAL A 59 -7.88 -3.08 -2.76
N TYR A 60 -7.90 -3.18 -4.08
CA TYR A 60 -8.35 -4.36 -4.83
C TYR A 60 -7.18 -4.93 -5.61
N PHE A 61 -6.91 -6.21 -5.41
CA PHE A 61 -5.93 -6.96 -6.18
C PHE A 61 -6.68 -7.77 -7.24
N VAL A 62 -6.73 -7.25 -8.46
CA VAL A 62 -7.59 -7.74 -9.53
C VAL A 62 -6.78 -8.64 -10.48
N ARG A 63 -7.19 -9.90 -10.64
CA ARG A 63 -6.63 -10.78 -11.68
C ARG A 63 -7.24 -10.49 -13.05
N ASP A 64 -6.61 -10.98 -14.12
CA ASP A 64 -7.10 -10.81 -15.51
C ASP A 64 -8.55 -11.30 -15.73
N SER A 65 -9.00 -12.29 -14.97
CA SER A 65 -10.37 -12.81 -15.04
C SER A 65 -11.39 -12.08 -14.15
N GLU A 66 -10.97 -11.03 -13.44
CA GLU A 66 -11.77 -10.34 -12.42
C GLU A 66 -12.01 -8.87 -12.81
N THR A 67 -12.96 -8.23 -12.14
CA THR A 67 -13.12 -6.78 -12.08
C THR A 67 -12.92 -6.31 -10.64
N ILE A 68 -12.86 -5.00 -10.42
CA ILE A 68 -12.85 -4.42 -9.05
C ILE A 68 -14.02 -4.98 -8.21
N GLU A 69 -15.21 -5.13 -8.79
CA GLU A 69 -16.40 -5.63 -8.09
C GLU A 69 -16.34 -7.14 -7.76
N THR A 70 -15.52 -7.90 -8.48
CA THR A 70 -15.41 -9.36 -8.30
C THR A 70 -14.05 -9.81 -7.76
N ALA A 71 -13.17 -8.87 -7.42
CA ALA A 71 -11.85 -9.16 -6.91
C ALA A 71 -11.95 -9.98 -5.63
N GLU A 72 -11.27 -11.12 -5.60
CA GLU A 72 -11.30 -12.02 -4.44
C GLU A 72 -10.51 -11.44 -3.26
N TYR A 73 -9.43 -10.71 -3.54
CA TYR A 73 -8.53 -10.18 -2.53
C TYR A 73 -8.65 -8.66 -2.44
N THR A 74 -9.04 -8.20 -1.26
CA THR A 74 -9.17 -6.78 -0.95
C THR A 74 -8.62 -6.45 0.43
N LEU A 75 -8.27 -5.19 0.61
CA LEU A 75 -8.09 -4.53 1.90
C LEU A 75 -9.11 -3.39 1.96
N THR A 76 -9.71 -3.15 3.11
CA THR A 76 -10.72 -2.09 3.31
C THR A 76 -10.36 -1.26 4.53
N ASP A 77 -10.93 -0.06 4.61
CA ASP A 77 -10.74 0.84 5.74
C ASP A 77 -9.24 1.19 5.96
N LEU A 78 -8.47 1.37 4.88
CA LEU A 78 -7.06 1.72 4.95
C LEU A 78 -6.88 3.24 5.15
N ASP A 79 -6.63 3.62 6.40
CA ASP A 79 -6.54 5.03 6.82
C ASP A 79 -5.15 5.64 6.59
N PHE A 80 -5.06 6.97 6.67
CA PHE A 80 -3.78 7.67 6.61
C PHE A 80 -2.83 7.23 7.75
N VAL A 81 -1.58 6.92 7.40
CA VAL A 81 -0.55 6.37 8.31
C VAL A 81 -0.95 4.98 8.86
N GLU A 82 -1.62 4.18 8.05
CA GLU A 82 -1.89 2.77 8.33
C GLU A 82 -1.14 1.85 7.37
N GLU A 83 -0.78 0.66 7.86
CA GLU A 83 -0.32 -0.49 7.09
C GLU A 83 -1.33 -1.63 7.26
N GLN A 84 -1.81 -2.19 6.14
CA GLN A 84 -2.59 -3.41 6.13
C GLN A 84 -1.94 -4.49 5.27
N SER A 85 -2.27 -5.75 5.57
CA SER A 85 -1.66 -6.92 4.94
C SER A 85 -2.69 -7.88 4.39
N THR A 86 -2.41 -8.44 3.22
CA THR A 86 -3.11 -9.62 2.70
C THR A 86 -2.12 -10.70 2.28
N THR A 87 -2.63 -11.87 1.90
CA THR A 87 -1.83 -12.95 1.30
C THR A 87 -2.38 -13.23 -0.08
N LEU A 88 -1.53 -13.08 -1.09
CA LEU A 88 -1.88 -13.33 -2.49
C LEU A 88 -1.20 -14.60 -2.98
N PRO A 89 -1.92 -15.50 -3.66
CA PRO A 89 -1.29 -16.56 -4.44
C PRO A 89 -0.41 -16.01 -5.55
N GLU A 90 0.50 -16.84 -6.04
CA GLU A 90 1.30 -16.55 -7.21
C GLU A 90 0.40 -16.32 -8.43
N ASP A 91 0.37 -15.08 -8.94
CA ASP A 91 -0.37 -14.69 -10.14
C ASP A 91 0.02 -13.27 -10.58
N PHE A 92 -0.62 -12.81 -11.65
CA PHE A 92 -0.58 -11.45 -12.12
C PHE A 92 -1.76 -10.64 -11.59
N TYR A 93 -1.48 -9.46 -11.03
CA TYR A 93 -2.47 -8.60 -10.39
C TYR A 93 -2.37 -7.16 -10.88
N GLU A 94 -3.50 -6.52 -11.09
CA GLU A 94 -3.60 -5.07 -11.12
C GLU A 94 -4.04 -4.58 -9.73
N ILE A 95 -3.35 -3.57 -9.19
CA ILE A 95 -3.73 -2.94 -7.93
C ILE A 95 -4.56 -1.70 -8.24
N ASN A 96 -5.81 -1.71 -7.76
CA ASN A 96 -6.72 -0.58 -7.83
C ASN A 96 -7.00 -0.06 -6.41
N ILE A 97 -6.89 1.24 -6.21
CA ILE A 97 -7.19 1.88 -4.92
C ILE A 97 -8.36 2.83 -5.12
N VAL A 98 -9.41 2.64 -4.33
CA VAL A 98 -10.67 3.34 -4.44
C VAL A 98 -11.01 3.98 -3.09
N TYR A 99 -11.41 5.24 -3.14
CA TYR A 99 -12.03 5.92 -2.02
C TYR A 99 -13.55 5.80 -2.13
N GLU A 100 -14.23 5.47 -1.03
CA GLU A 100 -15.69 5.52 -0.94
C GLU A 100 -16.11 6.63 0.03
N ALA A 101 -16.82 7.64 -0.48
CA ALA A 101 -17.38 8.69 0.36
C ALA A 101 -18.60 8.18 1.14
N ASP A 102 -18.95 8.84 2.26
CA ASP A 102 -20.12 8.53 3.11
C ASP A 102 -21.45 8.32 2.37
N ASN A 103 -21.59 8.91 1.18
CA ASN A 103 -22.79 8.81 0.35
C ASN A 103 -22.75 7.62 -0.64
N GLY A 104 -21.75 6.74 -0.55
CA GLY A 104 -21.51 5.60 -1.44
C GLY A 104 -20.88 5.97 -2.79
N THR A 105 -20.41 7.20 -2.98
CA THR A 105 -19.72 7.59 -4.21
C THR A 105 -18.30 7.06 -4.19
N GLN A 106 -17.96 6.26 -5.18
CA GLN A 106 -16.63 5.69 -5.35
C GLN A 106 -15.77 6.53 -6.30
N THR A 107 -14.51 6.74 -5.92
CA THR A 107 -13.50 7.47 -6.72
C THR A 107 -12.25 6.61 -6.86
N LEU A 108 -11.83 6.36 -8.10
CA LEU A 108 -10.57 5.66 -8.37
C LEU A 108 -9.40 6.61 -8.08
N ILE A 109 -8.55 6.24 -7.12
CA ILE A 109 -7.40 7.01 -6.64
C ILE A 109 -6.10 6.59 -7.32
N TYR A 110 -5.97 5.29 -7.60
CA TYR A 110 -4.80 4.74 -8.27
C TYR A 110 -5.15 3.44 -9.01
N GLN A 111 -4.47 3.22 -10.14
CA GLN A 111 -4.51 1.98 -10.91
C GLN A 111 -3.09 1.67 -11.40
N SER A 112 -2.57 0.48 -11.12
CA SER A 112 -1.26 0.06 -11.60
C SER A 112 -1.32 -0.50 -13.03
N GLU A 113 -0.15 -0.75 -13.62
CA GLU A 113 -0.04 -1.80 -14.65
C GLU A 113 -0.13 -3.19 -13.99
N THR A 114 -0.26 -4.25 -14.78
CA THR A 114 -0.23 -5.62 -14.27
C THR A 114 1.13 -5.94 -13.63
N LEU A 115 1.11 -6.41 -12.39
CA LEU A 115 2.25 -6.77 -11.57
C LEU A 115 2.35 -8.29 -11.45
N ASP A 116 3.56 -8.82 -11.54
CA ASP A 116 3.87 -10.23 -11.28
C ASP A 116 4.14 -10.42 -9.78
N ILE A 117 3.25 -11.13 -9.08
CA ILE A 117 3.41 -11.49 -7.67
C ILE A 117 3.96 -12.92 -7.62
N SER A 118 5.23 -13.09 -8.01
CA SER A 118 5.90 -14.39 -8.04
C SER A 118 7.41 -14.30 -7.77
N GLY A 119 8.04 -15.46 -7.55
CA GLY A 119 9.49 -15.64 -7.64
C GLY A 119 10.33 -14.88 -6.62
N GLY A 120 9.75 -14.35 -5.55
CA GLY A 120 10.39 -13.39 -4.65
C GLY A 120 10.12 -13.58 -3.15
N SER A 121 10.39 -12.52 -2.40
CA SER A 121 9.95 -12.33 -1.02
C SER A 121 8.55 -11.72 -0.96
N ASN A 122 8.06 -11.38 0.23
CA ASN A 122 6.85 -10.59 0.37
C ASN A 122 7.02 -9.18 -0.23
N PHE A 123 5.90 -8.51 -0.49
CA PHE A 123 5.84 -7.21 -1.15
C PHE A 123 5.33 -6.15 -0.18
N THR A 124 5.88 -4.94 -0.25
CA THR A 124 5.38 -3.79 0.50
C THR A 124 5.18 -2.62 -0.45
N PHE A 125 3.95 -2.15 -0.56
CA PHE A 125 3.56 -1.01 -1.40
C PHE A 125 3.23 0.19 -0.54
N VAL A 126 3.66 1.37 -0.99
CA VAL A 126 3.40 2.65 -0.30
C VAL A 126 2.68 3.59 -1.25
N LEU A 127 1.46 3.97 -0.89
CA LEU A 127 0.68 5.00 -1.58
C LEU A 127 1.12 6.38 -1.10
N THR A 128 1.42 7.27 -2.02
CA THR A 128 1.81 8.66 -1.72
C THR A 128 1.11 9.64 -2.66
N PRO A 129 0.86 10.89 -2.23
CA PRO A 129 0.43 11.96 -3.13
C PRO A 129 1.48 12.21 -4.22
N ASP A 130 1.02 12.37 -5.45
CA ASP A 130 1.84 12.68 -6.61
C ASP A 130 1.07 13.57 -7.59
N SER A 131 1.26 14.88 -7.46
CA SER A 131 0.65 15.89 -8.34
C SER A 131 1.05 15.77 -9.83
N THR A 132 2.02 14.92 -10.17
CA THR A 132 2.43 14.68 -11.56
C THR A 132 1.70 13.49 -12.20
N SER A 133 1.05 12.64 -11.39
CA SER A 133 0.27 11.51 -11.89
C SER A 133 -1.15 11.95 -12.28
N THR A 134 -1.78 11.23 -13.20
CA THR A 134 -3.12 11.56 -13.70
C THR A 134 -4.19 11.50 -12.61
N LEU A 135 -4.04 10.60 -11.63
CA LEU A 135 -4.97 10.42 -10.52
C LEU A 135 -4.47 11.09 -9.21
N GLY A 136 -3.38 11.85 -9.29
CA GLY A 136 -2.82 12.59 -8.15
C GLY A 136 -2.08 11.73 -7.13
N HIS A 137 -1.89 10.44 -7.39
CA HIS A 137 -1.26 9.48 -6.47
C HIS A 137 -0.29 8.55 -7.18
N ARG A 138 0.65 7.98 -6.41
CA ARG A 138 1.60 6.97 -6.86
C ARG A 138 1.73 5.86 -5.82
N LEU A 139 1.71 4.62 -6.30
CA LEU A 139 2.06 3.45 -5.51
C LEU A 139 3.52 3.07 -5.80
N THR A 140 4.33 2.93 -4.75
CA THR A 140 5.75 2.55 -4.86
C THR A 140 5.99 1.22 -4.18
N LEU A 141 6.61 0.26 -4.88
CA LEU A 141 7.11 -0.97 -4.28
C LEU A 141 8.41 -0.67 -3.52
N LEU A 142 8.51 -1.13 -2.27
CA LEU A 142 9.75 -1.13 -1.51
C LEU A 142 10.49 -2.45 -1.75
N GLU A 143 11.78 -2.35 -2.06
CA GLU A 143 12.71 -3.48 -2.18
C GLU A 143 13.43 -3.79 -0.87
#